data_AF-A0A821JV99-F1
#
_entry.id   AF-A0A821JV99-F1
#
_cell.length_a   1.000
_cell.length_b   1.000
_cell.length_c   1.000
_cell.angle_alpha   90.00
_cell.angle_beta   90.00
_cell.angle_gamma   90.00
#
_symmetry.space_group_name_H-M   'P 1'
#
loop_
_entity.id
_entity.type
_entity.pdbx_description
1 polymer ?
#
loop_
_entity_poly.entity_id
_entity_poly.type
_entity_poly.pdbx_seq_one_letter_code
_entity_poly.pdbx_strand_id
1 'polypeptide(L)'
;MTVGLLSAESTTTNLNSSNSTSQNRSSFLRECDEALLIEQLCKEIQFLKHRIERRCLKTSKVSENSVSYYEQYAEFDPFITLCEPSNP
;
A
#
# COMPACT_ATOMS: atom_id res chain seq x y z
N MET A 1 7.39 28.90 26.50
CA MET A 1 7.05 27.66 27.24
C MET A 1 6.15 28.05 28.39
N THR A 2 4.84 27.87 28.23
CA THR A 2 3.88 28.01 29.34
C THR A 2 3.29 26.62 29.57
N VAL A 3 3.49 26.09 30.77
CA VAL A 3 2.96 24.80 31.21
C VAL A 3 1.69 25.07 32.00
N GLY A 4 0.54 24.80 31.39
CA GLY A 4 -0.76 24.88 32.03
C GLY A 4 -1.15 23.52 32.61
N LEU A 5 -1.09 23.42 33.93
CA LEU A 5 -1.66 22.37 34.76
C LEU A 5 -3.10 22.79 35.11
N LEU A 6 -4.13 21.97 34.84
CA LEU A 6 -5.26 21.81 35.79
C LEU A 6 -6.20 20.65 35.43
N SER A 7 -6.28 19.75 36.42
CA SER A 7 -7.39 18.94 36.90
C SER A 7 -8.21 18.02 35.98
N ALA A 8 -8.20 16.77 36.42
CA ALA A 8 -9.20 15.75 36.16
C ALA A 8 -10.61 16.21 36.54
N GLU A 9 -11.59 15.76 35.75
CA GLU A 9 -12.94 15.54 36.24
C GLU A 9 -13.40 14.16 35.77
N SER A 10 -13.82 13.36 36.75
CA SER A 10 -14.30 12.00 36.59
C SER A 10 -15.81 12.06 36.38
N THR A 11 -16.30 11.68 35.21
CA THR A 11 -17.72 11.35 35.06
C THR A 11 -17.87 9.84 35.13
N THR A 12 -18.19 9.39 36.34
CA THR A 12 -18.70 8.06 36.61
C THR A 12 -20.11 7.93 36.03
N THR A 13 -20.27 7.13 34.98
CA THR A 13 -21.58 6.52 34.68
C THR A 13 -21.43 5.01 34.77
N ASN A 14 -21.68 4.53 35.98
CA ASN A 14 -21.90 3.15 36.34
C ASN A 14 -23.26 2.71 35.75
N LEU A 15 -23.24 1.77 34.81
CA LEU A 15 -24.40 0.94 34.48
C LEU A 15 -23.95 -0.52 34.59
N ASN A 16 -24.09 -1.03 35.79
CA ASN A 16 -24.07 -2.44 36.09
C ASN A 16 -25.43 -3.04 35.68
N SER A 17 -25.45 -4.01 34.78
CA SER A 17 -26.50 -5.05 34.70
C SER A 17 -26.02 -6.21 33.83
N SER A 18 -25.46 -7.20 34.54
CA SER A 18 -25.70 -8.63 34.39
C SER A 18 -26.21 -9.13 33.03
N ASN A 19 -25.45 -10.00 32.39
CA ASN A 19 -25.92 -11.38 32.15
C ASN A 19 -24.77 -12.31 31.73
N SER A 20 -24.54 -13.30 32.59
CA SER A 20 -23.77 -14.50 32.37
C SER A 20 -24.35 -15.32 31.22
N THR A 21 -23.61 -15.47 30.11
CA THR A 21 -23.48 -16.67 29.23
C THR A 21 -22.62 -16.28 28.02
N SER A 22 -21.27 -16.33 28.10
CA SER A 22 -20.41 -16.21 26.90
C SER A 22 -18.91 -16.52 27.08
N GLN A 23 -18.49 -17.17 28.17
CA GLN A 23 -17.05 -17.40 28.38
C GLN A 23 -16.38 -18.41 27.44
N ASN A 24 -17.10 -19.04 26.49
CA ASN A 24 -16.52 -20.04 25.58
C ASN A 24 -16.56 -19.69 24.09
N ARG A 25 -17.25 -18.60 23.67
CA ARG A 25 -17.25 -18.17 22.26
C ARG A 25 -16.20 -17.11 21.93
N SER A 26 -15.73 -16.38 22.93
CA SER A 26 -14.78 -15.28 22.74
C SER A 26 -13.37 -15.74 22.41
N SER A 27 -12.94 -16.92 22.89
CA SER A 27 -11.61 -17.45 22.60
C SER A 27 -11.50 -17.93 21.15
N PHE A 28 -12.48 -18.69 20.67
CA PHE A 28 -12.49 -19.24 19.31
C PHE A 28 -12.53 -18.16 18.23
N LEU A 29 -13.33 -17.10 18.41
CA LEU A 29 -13.37 -15.98 17.46
C LEU A 29 -12.07 -15.16 17.46
N ARG A 30 -11.42 -15.01 18.63
CA ARG A 30 -10.14 -14.32 18.75
C ARG A 30 -8.98 -15.12 18.13
N GLU A 31 -9.01 -16.45 18.27
CA GLU A 31 -8.04 -17.34 17.64
C GLU A 31 -8.20 -17.38 16.12
N CYS A 32 -9.43 -17.28 15.59
CA CYS A 32 -9.67 -17.08 14.15
C CYS A 32 -9.18 -15.72 13.64
N ASP A 33 -9.35 -14.64 14.40
CA ASP A 33 -8.88 -13.30 14.04
C ASP A 33 -7.34 -13.22 14.08
N GLU A 34 -6.73 -13.87 15.08
CA GLU A 34 -5.28 -13.98 15.19
C GLU A 34 -4.68 -14.84 14.06
N ALA A 35 -5.29 -15.99 13.74
CA ALA A 35 -4.87 -16.84 12.64
C ALA A 35 -4.97 -16.12 11.27
N LEU A 36 -6.05 -15.37 11.05
CA LEU A 36 -6.23 -14.57 9.84
C LEU A 36 -5.19 -13.44 9.74
N LEU A 37 -4.91 -12.74 10.85
CA LEU A 37 -3.90 -11.69 10.91
C LEU A 37 -2.51 -12.24 10.61
N ILE A 38 -2.16 -13.40 11.18
CA ILE A 38 -0.88 -14.07 10.91
C ILE A 38 -0.77 -14.46 9.44
N GLU A 39 -1.85 -15.00 8.85
CA GLU A 39 -1.88 -15.33 7.42
C GLU A 39 -1.66 -14.09 6.55
N GLN A 40 -2.33 -12.98 6.86
CA GLN A 40 -2.17 -11.71 6.16
C GLN A 40 -0.74 -11.17 6.27
N LEU A 41 -0.15 -11.20 7.46
CA LEU A 41 1.24 -10.78 7.67
C LEU A 41 2.23 -11.67 6.91
N CYS A 42 2.01 -12.98 6.90
CA CYS A 42 2.86 -13.91 6.13
C CYS A 42 2.78 -13.62 4.63
N LYS A 43 1.58 -13.35 4.11
CA LYS A 43 1.37 -12.93 2.70
C LYS A 43 2.08 -11.62 2.40
N GLU A 44 1.99 -10.62 3.28
CA GLU A 44 2.67 -9.34 3.10
C GLU A 44 4.20 -9.51 3.12
N ILE A 45 4.74 -10.30 4.04
CA ILE A 45 6.17 -10.61 4.09
C ILE A 45 6.61 -11.30 2.79
N GLN A 46 5.85 -12.27 2.30
CA GLN A 46 6.16 -12.97 1.06
C GLN A 46 6.10 -12.02 -0.16
N PHE A 47 5.10 -11.16 -0.21
CA PHE A 47 4.95 -10.14 -1.25
C PHE A 47 6.13 -9.15 -1.24
N LEU A 48 6.55 -8.67 -0.08
CA LEU A 48 7.69 -7.76 0.05
C LEU A 48 9.02 -8.44 -0.31
N LYS A 49 9.23 -9.70 0.09
CA LYS A 49 10.40 -10.49 -0.35
C LYS A 49 10.46 -10.58 -1.88
N HIS A 50 9.34 -10.93 -2.51
CA HIS A 50 9.26 -10.99 -3.96
C HIS A 50 9.55 -9.63 -4.62
N ARG A 51 9.08 -8.53 -4.02
CA ARG A 51 9.35 -7.18 -4.53
C ARG A 51 10.83 -6.80 -4.51
N ILE A 52 11.58 -7.27 -3.51
CA ILE A 52 13.01 -7.02 -3.35
C ILE A 52 13.84 -7.83 -4.37
N GLU A 53 13.39 -9.05 -4.70
CA GLU A 53 14.07 -9.91 -5.67
C GLU A 53 14.03 -9.37 -7.11
N ARG A 54 13.11 -8.46 -7.43
CA ARG A 54 13.01 -7.87 -8.76
C ARG A 54 14.24 -7.03 -9.09
N ARG A 55 14.81 -7.27 -10.28
CA ARG A 55 15.92 -6.45 -10.80
C ARG A 55 15.43 -5.05 -11.15
N CYS A 56 15.94 -4.04 -10.45
CA CYS A 56 15.66 -2.64 -10.74
C CYS A 56 16.75 -2.04 -11.63
N LEU A 57 16.37 -1.18 -12.57
CA LEU A 57 17.27 -0.33 -13.34
C LEU A 57 17.29 1.07 -12.74
N LYS A 58 18.42 1.78 -12.88
CA LYS A 58 18.49 3.20 -12.49
C LYS A 58 17.56 4.01 -13.38
N THR A 59 16.81 4.93 -12.80
CA THR A 59 15.92 5.84 -13.54
C THR A 59 16.66 6.57 -14.65
N SER A 60 17.89 7.02 -14.40
CA SER A 60 18.73 7.67 -15.42
C SER A 60 18.94 6.77 -16.65
N LYS A 61 19.18 5.47 -16.44
CA LYS A 61 19.38 4.52 -17.54
C LYS A 61 18.08 4.26 -18.30
N VAL A 62 16.96 4.16 -17.57
CA VAL A 62 15.65 3.99 -18.20
C VAL A 62 15.30 5.22 -19.05
N SER A 63 15.51 6.43 -18.53
CA SER A 63 15.23 7.67 -19.27
C SER A 63 16.14 7.83 -20.49
N GLU A 64 17.44 7.56 -20.36
CA GLU A 64 18.37 7.59 -21.50
C GLU A 64 17.93 6.63 -22.60
N ASN A 65 17.55 5.39 -22.24
CA ASN A 65 17.09 4.39 -23.19
C ASN A 65 15.77 4.80 -23.86
N SER A 66 14.83 5.37 -23.11
CA SER A 66 13.57 5.87 -23.66
C SER A 66 13.81 7.01 -24.65
N VAL A 67 14.60 8.02 -24.28
CA VAL A 67 14.92 9.14 -25.17
C VAL A 67 15.60 8.64 -26.44
N SER A 68 16.65 7.83 -26.30
CA SER A 68 17.39 7.28 -27.44
C SER A 68 16.50 6.45 -28.38
N TYR A 69 15.56 5.68 -27.83
CA TYR A 69 14.60 4.92 -28.64
C TYR A 69 13.70 5.85 -29.45
N TYR A 70 13.15 6.89 -28.85
CA TYR A 70 12.26 7.81 -29.56
C TYR A 70 13.00 8.68 -30.58
N GLU A 71 14.23 9.12 -30.29
CA GLU A 71 15.06 9.85 -31.24
C GLU A 71 15.37 9.02 -32.49
N GLN A 72 15.65 7.72 -32.32
CA GLN A 72 15.94 6.83 -33.44
C GLN A 72 14.75 6.67 -34.40
N TYR A 73 13.52 6.77 -33.90
CA TYR A 73 12.31 6.54 -34.69
C TYR A 73 11.47 7.79 -34.96
N ALA A 74 11.91 8.96 -34.51
CA ALA A 74 11.16 10.21 -34.65
C ALA A 74 10.85 10.58 -36.11
N GLU A 75 11.78 10.28 -37.04
CA GLU A 75 11.61 10.52 -38.48
C GLU A 75 10.56 9.60 -39.12
N PHE A 76 10.27 8.47 -38.47
CA PHE A 76 9.30 7.47 -38.95
C PHE A 76 7.95 7.57 -38.23
N ASP A 77 7.78 8.53 -37.32
CA ASP A 77 6.51 8.79 -36.66
C ASP A 77 5.64 9.70 -37.55
N PRO A 78 4.54 9.20 -38.13
CA PRO A 78 3.67 9.99 -39.02
C PRO A 78 2.97 11.17 -38.33
N PHE A 79 2.91 11.18 -36.99
CA PHE A 79 2.35 12.29 -36.21
C PHE A 79 3.37 13.40 -35.96
N ILE A 80 4.67 13.08 -35.97
CA ILE A 80 5.76 14.04 -35.73
C ILE A 80 6.33 14.53 -37.05
N THR A 81 6.61 13.61 -37.97
CA THR A 81 7.17 13.89 -39.29
C THR A 81 6.10 13.67 -40.34
N LEU A 82 5.81 14.71 -41.13
CA LEU A 82 4.88 14.60 -42.25
C LEU A 82 5.41 13.56 -43.24
N CYS A 83 4.66 12.46 -43.42
CA CYS A 83 4.99 11.45 -44.41
C CYS A 83 4.75 12.00 -45.83
N GLU A 84 5.73 11.81 -46.70
CA GLU A 84 5.60 11.93 -48.16
C GLU A 84 5.59 10.49 -48.72
N PRO A 85 4.47 9.96 -49.25
CA PRO A 85 3.17 10.60 -49.50
C PRO A 85 2.30 10.76 -48.25
N SER A 86 1.35 11.71 -48.29
CA SER A 86 0.38 11.93 -47.22
C SER A 86 -0.34 10.65 -46.83
N ASN A 87 -0.49 10.43 -45.52
CA ASN A 87 -1.27 9.34 -44.96
C ASN A 87 -2.68 9.32 -45.61
N PRO A 88 -3.14 8.19 -46.18
CA PRO A 88 -4.47 8.08 -46.80
C PRO A 88 -5.63 8.41 -45.85
#